data_AF-A0A821W018-F1
#
_entry.id   AF-A0A821W018-F1
#
_cell.length_a   1.000
_cell.length_b   1.000
_cell.length_c   1.000
_cell.angle_alpha   90.00
_cell.angle_beta   90.00
_cell.angle_gamma   90.00
#
_symmetry.space_group_name_H-M   'P 1'
#
loop_
_entity.id
_entity.type
_entity.pdbx_description
1 polymer ?
#
loop_
_entity_poly.entity_id
_entity_poly.type
_entity_poly.pdbx_seq_one_letter_code
_entity_poly.pdbx_strand_id
1 'polypeptide(L)'
;ITYDYLIVAAGIEINFNRIKGAIDALDNDPQHVVSIYTRKYAANVYNTLNNFRNGQAIFTFPATPIKCPGAPQKILYLAEDLFRRVRKRITLRTKK
;
A
#
# COMPACT_ATOMS: atom_id res chain seq x y z
N ILE A 1 25.11 3.05 -28.06
CA ILE A 1 25.69 3.48 -26.78
C ILE A 1 26.64 2.38 -26.32
N THR A 2 27.90 2.69 -26.00
CA THR A 2 28.94 1.73 -25.56
C THR A 2 29.58 2.21 -24.25
N TYR A 3 30.14 1.29 -23.46
CA TYR A 3 30.70 1.58 -22.14
C TYR A 3 31.86 0.63 -21.83
N ASP A 4 32.93 1.15 -21.21
CA ASP A 4 34.03 0.33 -20.69
C ASP A 4 33.62 -0.37 -19.37
N TYR A 5 32.78 0.29 -18.57
CA TYR A 5 32.14 -0.27 -17.38
C TYR A 5 30.70 0.22 -17.29
N LEU A 6 29.77 -0.67 -16.93
CA LEU A 6 28.36 -0.36 -16.73
C LEU A 6 27.92 -0.75 -15.32
N ILE A 7 27.33 0.20 -14.59
CA ILE A 7 26.68 -0.03 -13.30
C ILE A 7 25.17 0.10 -13.50
N VAL A 8 24.43 -0.95 -13.16
CA VAL A 8 22.97 -0.98 -13.25
C VAL A 8 22.36 -0.97 -11.86
N ALA A 9 21.59 0.07 -11.55
CA ALA A 9 20.91 0.26 -10.27
C ALA A 9 19.44 0.66 -10.47
N ALA A 10 18.74 -0.01 -11.40
CA ALA A 10 17.37 0.35 -11.81
C ALA A 10 16.28 0.08 -10.75
N GLY A 11 16.61 -0.64 -9.67
CA GLY A 11 15.69 -0.94 -8.59
C GLY A 11 14.67 -2.05 -8.93
N ILE A 12 13.48 -1.97 -8.34
CA ILE A 12 12.39 -2.94 -8.51
C ILE A 12 11.15 -2.27 -9.12
N GLU A 13 10.48 -2.99 -10.03
CA GLU A 13 9.24 -2.55 -10.64
C GLU A 13 8.02 -2.93 -9.77
N ILE A 14 7.05 -2.02 -9.67
CA ILE A 14 5.78 -2.26 -9.01
C ILE A 14 4.74 -2.55 -10.09
N ASN A 15 4.19 -3.76 -10.07
CA ASN A 15 3.29 -4.22 -11.12
C ASN A 15 1.87 -4.50 -10.58
N PHE A 16 1.07 -3.44 -10.45
CA PHE A 16 -0.34 -3.56 -10.06
C PHE A 16 -1.22 -4.21 -11.14
N ASN A 17 -0.80 -4.19 -12.42
CA ASN A 17 -1.55 -4.82 -13.52
C ASN A 17 -1.71 -6.33 -13.34
N ARG A 18 -0.84 -6.98 -12.55
CA ARG A 18 -0.96 -8.40 -12.22
C ARG A 18 -2.12 -8.72 -11.26
N ILE A 19 -2.71 -7.70 -10.64
CA ILE A 19 -3.86 -7.85 -9.74
C ILE A 19 -5.10 -7.36 -10.50
N LYS A 20 -6.00 -8.29 -10.84
CA LYS A 20 -7.24 -7.98 -11.54
C LYS A 20 -8.02 -6.88 -10.79
N GLY A 21 -8.29 -5.77 -11.48
CA GLY A 21 -9.03 -4.63 -10.94
C GLY A 21 -8.24 -3.66 -10.05
N ALA A 22 -6.94 -3.91 -9.78
CA ALA A 22 -6.20 -3.06 -8.84
C ALA A 22 -5.95 -1.64 -9.35
N ILE A 23 -5.58 -1.46 -10.62
CA ILE A 23 -5.39 -0.12 -11.19
C ILE A 23 -6.71 0.66 -11.18
N ASP A 24 -7.80 0.02 -11.63
CA ASP A 24 -9.13 0.63 -11.63
C ASP A 24 -9.55 1.06 -10.22
N ALA A 25 -9.40 0.18 -9.22
CA ALA A 25 -9.73 0.52 -7.84
C ALA A 25 -8.84 1.62 -7.26
N LEU A 26 -7.53 1.62 -7.57
CA LEU A 26 -6.60 2.64 -7.08
C LEU A 26 -6.83 4.01 -7.73
N ASP A 27 -7.29 4.03 -8.99
CA ASP A 27 -7.52 5.26 -9.75
C ASP A 27 -8.94 5.82 -9.51
N ASN A 28 -9.96 4.95 -9.40
CA ASN A 28 -11.37 5.33 -9.37
C ASN A 28 -12.06 5.13 -8.01
N ASP A 29 -11.45 4.37 -7.08
CA ASP A 29 -11.96 4.17 -5.72
C ASP A 29 -10.91 4.42 -4.61
N PRO A 30 -10.29 5.62 -4.59
CA PRO A 30 -9.24 5.94 -3.61
C PRO A 30 -9.76 6.04 -2.16
N GLN A 31 -11.08 6.02 -1.96
CA GLN A 31 -11.71 6.03 -0.63
C GLN A 31 -11.68 4.66 0.05
N HIS A 32 -11.55 3.57 -0.73
CA HIS A 32 -11.53 2.21 -0.18
C HIS A 32 -10.22 1.46 -0.51
N VAL A 33 -9.55 1.81 -1.61
CA VAL A 33 -8.31 1.13 -2.04
C VAL A 33 -7.17 2.13 -2.18
N VAL A 34 -6.08 1.90 -1.44
CA VAL A 34 -4.88 2.74 -1.45
C VAL A 34 -3.61 1.90 -1.40
N SER A 35 -2.48 2.49 -1.80
CA SER A 35 -1.16 1.85 -1.74
C SER A 35 -0.07 2.84 -1.35
N ILE A 36 0.85 2.40 -0.48
CA ILE A 36 2.02 3.19 -0.06
C ILE A 36 3.21 3.10 -1.03
N TYR A 37 3.13 2.26 -2.07
CA TYR A 37 4.30 1.87 -2.86
C TYR A 37 4.66 2.82 -4.01
N THR A 38 3.71 3.65 -4.45
CA THR A 38 3.91 4.68 -5.47
C THR A 38 3.51 6.05 -4.92
N ARG A 39 4.17 7.10 -5.43
CA ARG A 39 3.86 8.48 -5.05
C ARG A 39 2.41 8.86 -5.35
N LYS A 40 1.88 8.41 -6.50
CA LYS A 40 0.50 8.65 -6.94
C LYS A 40 -0.50 8.17 -5.88
N TYR A 41 -0.36 6.93 -5.41
CA TYR A 41 -1.35 6.31 -4.51
C TYR A 41 -1.10 6.63 -3.03
N ALA A 42 0.16 6.87 -2.65
CA ALA A 42 0.51 7.15 -1.26
C ALA A 42 -0.13 8.44 -0.73
N ALA A 43 -0.38 9.42 -1.61
CA ALA A 43 -0.98 10.71 -1.25
C ALA A 43 -2.36 10.57 -0.57
N ASN A 44 -3.12 9.53 -0.93
CA ASN A 44 -4.48 9.33 -0.40
C ASN A 44 -4.51 8.50 0.88
N VAL A 45 -3.42 7.78 1.23
CA VAL A 45 -3.41 6.80 2.33
C VAL A 45 -3.85 7.40 3.66
N TYR A 46 -3.29 8.55 4.06
CA TYR A 46 -3.65 9.18 5.34
C TYR A 46 -5.12 9.60 5.37
N ASN A 47 -5.61 10.25 4.31
CA ASN A 47 -6.99 10.71 4.23
C ASN A 47 -7.96 9.53 4.28
N THR A 48 -7.65 8.44 3.56
CA THR A 48 -8.46 7.21 3.55
C THR A 48 -8.53 6.59 4.95
N LEU A 49 -7.41 6.44 5.64
CA LEU A 49 -7.40 5.92 7.02
C LEU A 49 -8.10 6.87 8.00
N ASN A 50 -7.90 8.18 7.89
CA ASN A 50 -8.53 9.16 8.77
C ASN A 50 -10.06 9.21 8.58
N ASN A 51 -10.55 8.98 7.36
CA ASN A 51 -11.98 8.97 7.05
C ASN A 51 -12.65 7.60 7.24
N PHE A 52 -11.88 6.52 7.34
CA PHE A 52 -12.42 5.17 7.56
C PHE A 52 -13.25 5.11 8.85
N ARG A 53 -14.52 4.71 8.79
CA ARG A 53 -15.44 4.80 9.95
C ARG A 53 -15.59 3.49 10.72
N ASN A 54 -15.83 2.40 10.00
CA ASN A 54 -16.11 1.09 10.57
C ASN A 54 -15.83 -0.01 9.53
N GLY A 55 -15.85 -1.26 9.98
CA GLY A 55 -15.69 -2.43 9.10
C GLY A 55 -14.31 -3.08 9.23
N GLN A 56 -13.87 -3.69 8.13
CA GLN A 56 -12.59 -4.39 8.04
C GLN A 56 -11.57 -3.58 7.24
N ALA A 57 -10.42 -3.30 7.84
CA ALA A 57 -9.27 -2.77 7.11
C ALA A 57 -8.33 -3.95 6.77
N ILE A 58 -8.13 -4.18 5.47
CA ILE A 58 -7.35 -5.30 4.95
C ILE A 58 -6.00 -4.79 4.44
N PHE A 59 -4.91 -5.39 4.94
CA PHE A 59 -3.54 -5.09 4.54
C PHE A 59 -2.96 -6.28 3.80
N THR A 60 -2.30 -6.07 2.66
CA THR A 60 -1.82 -7.14 1.79
C THR A 60 -0.31 -7.25 1.77
N PHE A 61 0.20 -8.46 1.55
CA PHE A 61 1.61 -8.72 1.30
C PHE A 61 1.71 -9.63 0.06
N PRO A 62 2.31 -9.19 -1.06
CA PRO A 62 2.34 -10.01 -2.26
C PRO A 62 3.30 -11.19 -2.11
N ALA A 63 3.04 -12.29 -2.83
CA ALA A 63 3.92 -13.46 -2.88
C ALA A 63 5.17 -13.26 -3.77
N THR A 64 5.56 -12.02 -4.05
CA THR A 64 6.75 -11.67 -4.86
C THR A 64 7.79 -10.97 -3.98
N PRO A 65 9.07 -10.94 -4.41
CA PRO A 65 10.02 -10.02 -3.81
C PRO A 65 9.49 -8.57 -3.83
N ILE A 66 9.72 -7.82 -2.75
CA ILE A 66 9.30 -6.43 -2.62
C ILE A 66 10.40 -5.57 -2.02
N LYS A 67 10.39 -4.27 -2.33
CA LYS A 67 11.19 -3.30 -1.59
C LYS A 67 10.65 -3.16 -0.17
N CYS A 68 11.54 -3.22 0.82
CA CYS A 68 11.22 -3.01 2.24
C CYS A 68 10.07 -3.92 2.74
N PRO A 69 10.32 -5.21 3.03
CA PRO A 69 9.27 -6.15 3.43
C PRO A 69 8.55 -5.77 4.73
N GLY A 70 9.11 -4.89 5.56
CA GLY A 70 8.40 -4.36 6.72
C GLY A 70 7.33 -3.31 6.41
N ALA A 71 7.33 -2.69 5.23
CA ALA A 71 6.42 -1.58 4.91
C ALA A 71 4.92 -1.94 4.99
N PRO A 72 4.45 -3.11 4.50
CA PRO A 72 3.04 -3.50 4.63
C PRO A 72 2.59 -3.66 6.09
N GLN A 73 3.49 -4.09 6.97
CA GLN A 73 3.21 -4.22 8.40
C GLN A 73 3.27 -2.87 9.11
N LYS A 74 4.24 -2.03 8.77
CA LYS A 74 4.37 -0.67 9.34
C LYS A 74 3.08 0.13 9.15
N ILE A 75 2.51 0.12 7.94
CA ILE A 75 1.26 0.86 7.69
C ILE A 75 0.07 0.27 8.44
N LEU A 76 0.03 -1.05 8.67
CA LEU A 76 -0.97 -1.68 9.52
C LEU A 76 -0.90 -1.15 10.95
N TYR A 77 0.30 -1.12 11.55
CA TYR A 77 0.46 -0.63 12.93
C TYR A 77 0.17 0.86 13.05
N LEU A 78 0.56 1.68 12.06
CA LEU A 78 0.21 3.10 12.02
C LEU A 78 -1.30 3.31 11.89
N ALA A 79 -1.99 2.49 11.09
CA ALA A 79 -3.45 2.52 10.99
C ALA A 79 -4.11 2.12 12.31
N GLU A 80 -3.62 1.07 12.98
CA GLU A 80 -4.11 0.63 14.29
C GLU A 80 -4.03 1.73 15.35
N ASP A 81 -2.87 2.37 15.46
CA ASP A 81 -2.64 3.47 16.40
C ASP A 81 -3.55 4.66 16.07
N LEU A 82 -3.64 5.03 14.78
CA LEU A 82 -4.57 6.08 14.34
C LEU A 82 -6.01 5.76 14.75
N PHE A 83 -6.48 4.54 14.49
CA PHE A 83 -7.84 4.10 14.80
C PHE A 83 -8.15 4.11 16.29
N ARG A 84 -7.18 3.72 17.13
CA ARG A 84 -7.30 3.79 18.59
C ARG A 84 -7.42 5.22 19.09
N ARG A 85 -6.59 6.14 18.58
CA ARG A 85 -6.59 7.56 18.98
C ARG A 85 -7.94 8.22 18.75
N VAL A 86 -8.61 7.86 17.64
CA VAL A 86 -9.93 8.41 17.28
C VAL A 86 -11.10 7.49 17.68
N ARG A 87 -10.85 6.50 18.56
CA ARG A 87 -11.84 5.57 19.15
C ARG A 87 -12.71 4.84 18.13
N LYS A 88 -12.16 4.44 16.98
CA LYS A 88 -12.89 3.67 15.97
C LYS A 88 -12.88 2.17 16.33
N ARG A 89 -14.03 1.51 16.19
CA ARG A 89 -14.17 0.05 16.35
C ARG A 89 -13.91 -0.64 15.01
N ILE A 90 -12.68 -1.11 14.80
CA ILE A 90 -12.21 -1.63 13.50
C ILE A 90 -11.59 -3.00 13.67
N THR A 91 -11.87 -3.90 12.72
CA THR A 91 -11.18 -5.18 12.62
C THR A 91 -10.03 -5.05 11.63
N LEU A 92 -8.80 -5.31 12.08
CA LEU A 92 -7.63 -5.37 11.22
C LEU A 92 -7.44 -6.80 10.71
N ARG A 93 -7.18 -6.97 9.41
CA ARG A 93 -6.84 -8.26 8.82
C ARG A 93 -5.65 -8.13 7.88
N THR A 94 -4.79 -9.13 7.90
CA THR A 94 -3.75 -9.31 6.89
C THR A 94 -4.19 -10.35 5.88
N LYS A 95 -3.90 -10.11 4.60
CA LYS A 95 -4.07 -11.08 3.52
C LYS A 95 -2.73 -11.31 2.83
N LYS A 96 -2.30 -12.56 2.77
CA LYS A 96 -1.16 -12.99 1.94
C LYS A 96 -1.63 -13.27 0.53
#